data_AF-A0A6C7EHK5-F1
#
_entry.id   AF-A0A6C7EHK5-F1
#
_cell.length_a   1.000
_cell.length_b   1.000
_cell.length_c   1.000
_cell.angle_alpha   90.00
_cell.angle_beta   90.00
_cell.angle_gamma   90.00
#
_symmetry.space_group_name_H-M   'P 1'
#
loop_
_entity.id
_entity.type
_entity.pdbx_description
1 polymer ?
#
loop_
_entity_poly.entity_id
_entity_poly.type
_entity_poly.pdbx_seq_one_letter_code
_entity_poly.pdbx_strand_id
1 'polypeptide(L)'
;MADHDRPRVALCAGKDCKKRCEFAKMHDALSERCDVVELKCVGICSGSVVVANVDSDDPRVFAKLKSKRDRQELLRIVVDGKKPSSQFVKREVTNGKKKSTLRKVRRAVA
;
A
#
# COMPACT_ATOMS: atom_id res chain seq x y z
N MET A 1 13.34 20.53 14.47
CA MET A 1 12.35 20.61 13.39
C MET A 1 12.43 19.28 12.64
N ALA A 2 11.68 18.27 13.06
CA ALA A 2 11.66 17.01 12.33
C ALA A 2 10.74 17.25 11.13
N ASP A 3 11.34 17.31 9.96
CA ASP A 3 10.65 17.27 8.67
C ASP A 3 9.67 16.08 8.75
N HIS A 4 8.38 16.38 8.90
CA HIS A 4 7.33 15.38 8.89
C HIS A 4 7.18 14.89 7.44
N ASP A 5 8.17 14.14 6.98
CA ASP A 5 8.08 13.40 5.73
C ASP A 5 6.92 12.43 5.90
N ARG A 6 5.77 12.82 5.34
CA ARG A 6 4.56 12.00 5.42
C ARG A 6 4.91 10.66 4.79
N PRO A 7 4.65 9.54 5.47
CA PRO A 7 5.08 8.26 4.97
C PRO A 7 4.49 8.02 3.59
N ARG A 8 5.37 7.80 2.61
CA ARG A 8 4.99 7.50 1.25
C ARG A 8 4.46 6.08 1.16
N VAL A 9 3.32 5.93 0.49
CA VAL A 9 2.68 4.65 0.22
C VAL A 9 2.37 4.55 -1.25
N ALA A 10 2.63 3.39 -1.85
CA ALA A 10 2.28 3.18 -3.24
C ALA A 10 1.01 2.34 -3.35
N LEU A 11 0.03 2.82 -4.10
CA LEU A 11 -1.28 2.18 -4.27
C LEU A 11 -1.44 1.72 -5.72
N CYS A 12 -1.77 0.44 -5.93
CA CYS A 12 -2.05 -0.07 -7.26
C CYS A 12 -3.35 0.53 -7.83
N ALA A 13 -3.20 1.39 -8.84
CA ALA A 13 -4.26 2.03 -9.60
C ALA A 13 -4.52 1.33 -10.96
N GLY A 14 -4.37 0.00 -11.00
CA GLY A 14 -4.69 -0.78 -12.20
C GLY A 14 -6.14 -0.57 -12.66
N LYS A 15 -6.43 -0.74 -13.96
CA LYS A 15 -7.76 -0.48 -14.58
C LYS A 15 -8.92 -1.13 -13.80
N ASP A 16 -8.75 -2.37 -13.36
CA ASP A 16 -9.72 -3.09 -12.52
C ASP A 16 -9.76 -2.63 -11.06
N CYS A 17 -8.63 -2.18 -10.50
CA CYS A 17 -8.59 -1.64 -9.14
C CYS A 17 -9.26 -0.26 -9.09
N LYS A 18 -8.99 0.62 -10.06
CA LYS A 18 -9.53 1.98 -10.12
C LYS A 18 -11.04 2.02 -10.33
N LYS A 19 -11.60 0.99 -10.98
CA LYS A 19 -13.06 0.81 -11.12
C LYS A 19 -13.77 0.41 -9.82
N ARG A 20 -13.05 -0.07 -8.80
CA ARG A 20 -13.68 -0.46 -7.53
C ARG A 20 -13.75 0.72 -6.57
N CYS A 21 -14.91 0.90 -5.94
CA CYS A 21 -15.11 1.91 -4.89
C CYS A 21 -14.12 1.76 -3.72
N GLU A 22 -13.61 0.54 -3.48
CA GLU A 22 -12.57 0.29 -2.49
C GLU A 22 -11.28 1.07 -2.75
N PHE A 23 -10.90 1.30 -4.02
CA PHE A 23 -9.72 2.07 -4.38
C PHE A 23 -9.86 3.54 -3.98
N ALA A 24 -10.94 4.20 -4.41
CA ALA A 24 -11.18 5.62 -4.11
C ALA A 24 -11.19 5.87 -2.60
N LYS A 25 -11.92 5.03 -1.84
CA LYS A 25 -11.97 5.12 -0.37
C LYS A 25 -10.63 4.86 0.32
N MET A 26 -9.73 4.10 -0.32
CA MET A 26 -8.42 3.80 0.22
C MET A 26 -7.41 4.88 -0.12
N HIS A 27 -7.48 5.40 -1.35
CA HIS A 27 -6.72 6.55 -1.80
C HIS A 27 -7.03 7.77 -0.94
N ASP A 28 -8.32 8.09 -0.74
CA ASP A 28 -8.79 9.21 0.07
C ASP A 28 -8.25 9.12 1.51
N ALA A 29 -8.51 8.01 2.20
CA ALA A 29 -8.05 7.79 3.58
C ALA A 29 -6.51 7.77 3.73
N LEU A 30 -5.77 7.34 2.70
CA LEU A 30 -4.32 7.39 2.72
C LEU A 30 -3.81 8.79 2.42
N SER A 31 -4.39 9.49 1.44
CA SER A 31 -3.99 10.85 1.03
C SER A 31 -4.17 11.88 2.14
N GLU A 32 -5.05 11.64 3.11
CA GLU A 32 -5.21 12.48 4.30
C GLU A 32 -3.97 12.47 5.22
N ARG A 33 -3.23 11.36 5.29
CA ARG A 33 -2.16 11.14 6.29
C ARG A 33 -0.81 10.72 5.69
N CYS A 34 -0.80 10.31 4.44
CA CYS A 34 0.31 9.70 3.73
C CYS A 34 0.39 10.30 2.32
N ASP A 35 1.57 10.26 1.73
CA ASP A 35 1.73 10.61 0.31
C ASP A 35 1.45 9.36 -0.54
N VAL A 36 0.44 9.42 -1.42
CA VAL A 36 -0.04 8.24 -2.16
C VAL A 36 0.49 8.25 -3.59
N VAL A 37 1.37 7.30 -3.90
CA VAL A 37 1.91 7.10 -5.24
C VAL A 37 1.07 6.09 -6.01
N GLU A 38 0.33 6.54 -7.01
CA GLU A 38 -0.45 5.65 -7.88
C GLU A 38 0.46 4.80 -8.79
N LEU A 39 0.41 3.48 -8.65
CA LEU A 39 1.15 2.53 -9.48
C LEU A 39 0.29 1.94 -10.59
N LYS A 40 0.94 1.64 -11.72
CA LYS A 40 0.37 0.77 -12.76
C LYS A 40 0.03 -0.61 -12.19
N CYS A 41 -0.84 -1.34 -12.91
CA CYS A 41 -1.28 -2.68 -12.50
C CYS A 41 -0.08 -3.58 -12.15
N VAL A 42 -0.09 -4.11 -10.92
CA VAL A 42 0.99 -4.96 -10.39
C VAL A 42 0.75 -6.45 -10.66
N GLY A 43 -0.33 -6.83 -11.34
CA GLY A 43 -0.65 -8.23 -11.66
C GLY A 43 -1.19 -9.03 -10.47
N ILE A 44 -1.78 -8.34 -9.49
CA ILE A 44 -2.42 -8.92 -8.31
C ILE A 44 -3.89 -8.46 -8.31
N CYS A 45 -4.73 -9.15 -9.07
CA CYS A 45 -6.13 -8.76 -9.28
C CYS A 45 -7.10 -9.31 -8.23
N SER A 46 -6.63 -9.60 -7.01
CA SER A 46 -7.47 -10.18 -5.93
C SER A 46 -7.94 -9.15 -4.88
N GLY A 47 -7.75 -7.86 -5.14
CA GLY A 47 -8.17 -6.73 -4.30
C GLY A 47 -7.19 -5.56 -4.40
N SER A 48 -7.43 -4.49 -3.64
CA SER A 48 -6.52 -3.34 -3.61
C SER A 48 -5.16 -3.77 -3.06
N VAL A 49 -4.09 -3.29 -3.70
CA VAL A 49 -2.70 -3.58 -3.32
C VAL A 49 -2.03 -2.29 -2.90
N VAL A 50 -1.42 -2.30 -1.73
CA VAL A 50 -0.65 -1.18 -1.20
C VAL A 50 0.74 -1.63 -0.82
N VAL A 51 1.70 -0.75 -1.08
CA VAL A 51 3.07 -0.87 -0.64
C VAL A 51 3.30 0.19 0.43
N ALA A 52 3.56 -0.27 1.64
CA ALA A 52 3.91 0.57 2.76
C ALA A 52 5.43 0.80 2.81
N ASN A 53 5.83 1.92 3.41
CA ASN A 53 7.23 2.25 3.71
C ASN A 53 8.12 2.23 2.46
N VAL A 54 7.66 2.85 1.38
CA VAL A 54 8.38 2.79 0.08
C VAL A 54 9.72 3.52 0.10
N ASP A 55 9.86 4.50 0.98
CA ASP A 55 11.08 5.27 1.25
C ASP A 55 11.96 4.61 2.33
N SER A 56 11.47 3.57 3.01
CA SER A 56 12.26 2.84 4.02
C SER A 56 12.93 1.60 3.43
N ASP A 57 13.95 1.10 4.14
CA ASP A 57 14.73 -0.07 3.72
C ASP A 57 13.91 -1.39 3.69
N ASP A 58 12.76 -1.44 4.39
CA ASP A 58 11.84 -2.58 4.43
C ASP A 58 10.46 -2.27 3.83
N PRO A 59 10.34 -2.16 2.48
CA PRO A 59 9.05 -1.91 1.84
C PRO A 59 8.17 -3.16 1.89
N ARG A 60 6.95 -3.00 2.41
CA ARG A 60 6.00 -4.10 2.64
C ARG A 60 4.84 -4.05 1.66
N VAL A 61 4.58 -5.15 0.97
CA VAL A 61 3.52 -5.23 -0.04
C VAL A 61 2.33 -5.98 0.54
N PHE A 62 1.20 -5.29 0.70
CA PHE A 62 -0.05 -5.86 1.17
C PHE A 62 -1.05 -5.96 0.02
N ALA A 63 -1.64 -7.13 -0.17
CA ALA A 63 -2.65 -7.37 -1.20
C ALA A 63 -4.00 -7.75 -0.59
N LYS A 64 -5.03 -7.84 -1.44
CA LYS A 64 -6.38 -8.27 -1.03
C LYS A 64 -7.00 -7.37 0.05
N LEU A 65 -6.72 -6.07 0.01
CA LEU A 65 -7.32 -5.10 0.93
C LEU A 65 -8.71 -4.74 0.42
N LYS A 66 -9.75 -5.08 1.18
CA LYS A 66 -11.16 -4.90 0.77
C LYS A 66 -12.00 -4.23 1.88
N SER A 67 -11.68 -4.51 3.15
CA SER A 67 -12.50 -4.10 4.28
C SER A 67 -12.03 -2.78 4.90
N LYS A 68 -12.94 -2.04 5.56
CA LYS A 68 -12.59 -0.81 6.30
C LYS A 68 -11.55 -1.07 7.42
N ARG A 69 -11.64 -2.22 8.09
CA ARG A 69 -10.65 -2.66 9.09
C ARG A 69 -9.25 -2.77 8.48
N ASP A 70 -9.16 -3.27 7.25
CA ASP A 70 -7.87 -3.43 6.58
C ASP A 70 -7.20 -2.07 6.33
N ARG A 71 -8.01 -1.06 5.94
CA ARG A 71 -7.54 0.31 5.74
C ARG A 71 -7.01 0.93 7.03
N GLN A 72 -7.77 0.79 8.12
CA GLN A 72 -7.35 1.32 9.42
C GLN A 72 -6.09 0.62 9.95
N GLU A 73 -5.99 -0.69 9.75
CA GLU A 73 -4.79 -1.43 10.15
C GLU A 73 -3.58 -1.01 9.33
N LEU A 74 -3.74 -0.83 8.02
CA LEU A 74 -2.67 -0.32 7.16
C LEU A 74 -2.23 1.09 7.58
N LEU A 75 -3.17 2.00 7.87
CA LEU A 75 -2.85 3.33 8.38
C LEU A 75 -2.11 3.27 9.72
N ARG A 76 -2.50 2.37 10.64
CA ARG A 76 -1.77 2.17 11.90
C ARG A 76 -0.35 1.66 11.67
N ILE A 77 -0.14 0.78 10.69
CA ILE A 77 1.20 0.27 10.37
C ILE A 77 2.06 1.38 9.77
N VAL A 78 1.51 2.15 8.84
CA VAL A 78 2.23 3.18 8.08
C VAL A 78 2.47 4.45 8.90
N VAL A 79 1.45 4.93 9.60
CA VAL A 79 1.49 6.21 10.35
C VAL A 79 2.01 6.01 11.77
N ASP A 80 1.60 4.94 12.44
CA ASP A 80 1.90 4.67 13.86
C ASP A 80 3.11 3.73 14.03
N GLY A 81 3.66 3.19 12.93
CA GLY A 81 4.73 2.19 12.96
C GLY A 81 4.34 0.87 13.63
N LYS A 82 3.04 0.60 13.82
CA LYS A 82 2.57 -0.59 14.53
C LYS A 82 2.77 -1.86 13.73
N LYS A 83 2.98 -2.97 14.44
CA LYS A 83 3.09 -4.29 13.81
C LYS A 83 1.74 -4.71 13.20
N PRO A 84 1.74 -5.31 11.99
CA PRO A 84 0.54 -5.88 11.39
C PRO A 84 -0.04 -6.99 12.27
N SER A 85 -1.38 -7.05 12.36
CA SER A 85 -2.06 -8.18 13.01
C SER A 85 -1.79 -9.48 12.24
N SER A 86 -1.85 -10.64 12.90
CA SER A 86 -1.51 -11.93 12.28
C SER A 86 -2.33 -12.24 11.01
N GLN A 87 -3.56 -11.73 10.93
CA GLN A 87 -4.40 -11.84 9.73
C GLN A 87 -3.92 -10.94 8.57
N PHE A 88 -3.29 -9.82 8.90
CA PHE A 88 -2.73 -8.86 7.97
C PHE A 88 -1.41 -9.35 7.37
N VAL A 89 -0.59 -10.03 8.18
CA VAL A 89 0.64 -10.68 7.70
C VAL A 89 0.33 -11.73 6.63
N LYS A 90 -0.79 -12.47 6.76
CA LYS A 90 -1.25 -13.42 5.72
C LYS A 90 -1.61 -12.74 4.39
N ARG A 91 -1.85 -11.43 4.40
CA ARG A 91 -2.12 -10.62 3.21
C ARG A 91 -0.87 -9.96 2.63
N GLU A 92 0.24 -10.05 3.37
CA GLU A 92 1.53 -9.64 2.85
C GLU A 92 1.93 -10.57 1.70
N VAL A 93 2.32 -9.95 0.59
CA VAL A 93 2.84 -10.64 -0.58
C VAL A 93 4.31 -10.90 -0.31
N THR A 94 4.66 -12.14 -0.04
CA THR A 94 6.06 -12.58 0.15
C THR A 94 6.68 -13.20 -1.10
N ASN A 95 5.86 -13.55 -2.10
CA ASN A 95 6.27 -14.31 -3.27
C ASN A 95 6.96 -13.44 -4.35
N GLY A 96 7.37 -14.01 -5.49
CA GLY A 96 8.02 -13.27 -6.60
C GLY A 96 7.25 -12.03 -7.10
N LYS A 97 5.94 -11.97 -6.85
CA LYS A 97 5.10 -10.78 -7.09
C LYS A 97 5.50 -9.59 -6.21
N LYS A 98 6.04 -9.80 -5.00
CA LYS A 98 6.63 -8.76 -4.13
C LYS A 98 7.77 -8.08 -4.88
N LYS A 99 8.76 -8.84 -5.36
CA LYS A 99 9.90 -8.29 -6.11
C LYS A 99 9.47 -7.51 -7.35
N SER A 100 8.52 -8.02 -8.12
CA SER A 100 8.00 -7.32 -9.31
C SER A 100 7.29 -6.01 -8.93
N THR A 101 6.49 -6.05 -7.87
CA THR A 101 5.80 -4.86 -7.34
C THR A 101 6.79 -3.83 -6.82
N LEU A 102 7.77 -4.24 -6.00
CA LEU A 102 8.82 -3.38 -5.49
C LEU A 102 9.67 -2.75 -6.60
N ARG A 103 9.97 -3.49 -7.68
CA ARG A 103 10.63 -2.92 -8.86
C ARG A 103 9.81 -1.79 -9.49
N LYS A 104 8.48 -1.94 -9.56
CA LYS A 104 7.58 -0.90 -10.08
C LYS A 104 7.49 0.30 -9.13
N VAL A 105 7.42 0.03 -7.82
CA VAL A 105 7.43 1.06 -6.77
C VAL A 105 8.69 1.89 -6.87
N ARG A 106 9.86 1.24 -6.87
CA ARG A 106 11.16 1.94 -6.98
C ARG A 106 11.25 2.80 -8.23
N ARG A 107 10.64 2.39 -9.36
CA ARG A 107 10.59 3.21 -10.59
C ARG A 107 9.60 4.36 -10.55
N ALA A 108 8.62 4.32 -9.65
CA ALA A 108 7.61 5.37 -9.51
C ALA A 108 7.93 6.35 -8.38
N VAL A 109 8.80 5.93 -7.44
CA VAL A 109 9.24 6.72 -6.29
C VAL A 109 10.64 7.33 -6.52
N ALA A 110 11.48 6.73 -7.38
CA ALA A 110 12.73 7.33 -7.86
C ALA A 110 12.48 8.47 -8.85
#